data_AF-A0A3L9Y6V8-F1
#
_entry.id   AF-A0A3L9Y6V8-F1
#
_cell.length_a   1.000
_cell.length_b   1.000
_cell.length_c   1.000
_cell.angle_alpha   90.00
_cell.angle_beta   90.00
_cell.angle_gamma   90.00
#
_symmetry.space_group_name_H-M   'P 1'
#
loop_
_entity.id
_entity.type
_entity.pdbx_description
1 polymer ?
#
loop_
_entity_poly.entity_id
_entity_poly.type
_entity_poly.pdbx_seq_one_letter_code
_entity_poly.pdbx_strand_id
1 'polypeptide(L)'
;MVNERDHVKLGFAELARVNVADQWLQYHFNSVDDVWIVFALEERDGQPPKWRRIHASWGHGEAAMYGAYKKGAAWEVHTGQRKLRGKTLPVEKYLAEIAKLPTKQLSDIGALRPMCRKSVEGHGLEYIDRYYGHEWDKSSWDMSEAGPTGPFLIPLSTRQNMAFLQRVDGSSDVYLASATGSIKVLPTDTLDLFA
;
A
#
# COMPACT_ATOMS: atom_id res chain seq x y z
N MET A 1 -16.17 -11.95 9.07
CA MET A 1 -15.32 -12.71 8.11
C MET A 1 -14.78 -11.73 7.06
N VAL A 2 -13.62 -11.97 6.43
CA VAL A 2 -13.13 -11.16 5.29
C VAL A 2 -13.30 -11.94 3.99
N ASN A 3 -13.89 -11.31 2.97
CA ASN A 3 -14.03 -11.90 1.63
C ASN A 3 -13.39 -10.99 0.58
N GLU A 4 -12.43 -11.51 -0.16
CA GLU A 4 -11.78 -10.79 -1.25
C GLU A 4 -12.53 -11.03 -2.57
N ARG A 5 -12.91 -9.95 -3.25
CA ARG A 5 -13.59 -10.02 -4.55
C ARG A 5 -12.66 -9.87 -5.75
N ASP A 6 -11.68 -8.99 -5.61
CA ASP A 6 -10.80 -8.58 -6.70
C ASP A 6 -9.43 -8.14 -6.17
N HIS A 7 -8.43 -8.10 -7.05
CA HIS A 7 -7.03 -7.87 -6.71
C HIS A 7 -6.35 -6.97 -7.73
N VAL A 8 -5.41 -6.16 -7.27
CA VAL A 8 -4.51 -5.44 -8.16
C VAL A 8 -3.12 -5.38 -7.55
N LYS A 9 -2.11 -5.75 -8.34
CA LYS A 9 -0.70 -5.49 -8.03
C LYS A 9 -0.29 -4.23 -8.75
N LEU A 10 0.05 -3.20 -8.00
CA LEU A 10 0.36 -1.87 -8.48
C LEU A 10 1.85 -1.60 -8.34
N GLY A 11 2.52 -1.25 -9.44
CA GLY A 11 3.89 -0.75 -9.47
C GLY A 11 3.93 0.77 -9.53
N PHE A 12 5.10 1.34 -9.18
CA PHE A 12 5.29 2.80 -9.06
C PHE A 12 6.44 3.33 -9.93
N ALA A 13 6.96 2.52 -10.85
CA ALA A 13 8.11 2.86 -11.69
C ALA A 13 7.82 4.04 -12.65
N GLU A 14 6.58 4.21 -13.10
CA GLU A 14 6.20 5.32 -13.99
C GLU A 14 6.20 6.70 -13.32
N LEU A 15 6.32 6.76 -11.98
CA LEU A 15 6.37 8.04 -11.27
C LEU A 15 7.57 8.87 -11.73
N ALA A 16 7.33 10.17 -11.93
CA ALA A 16 8.34 11.12 -12.38
C ALA A 16 9.60 11.07 -11.49
N ARG A 17 10.76 11.00 -12.13
CA ARG A 17 12.05 10.97 -11.43
C ARG A 17 12.34 12.32 -10.78
N VAL A 18 12.96 12.27 -9.61
CA VAL A 18 13.40 13.45 -8.86
C VAL A 18 14.93 13.40 -8.83
N ASN A 19 15.57 14.46 -9.28
CA ASN A 19 17.03 14.59 -9.24
C ASN A 19 17.42 15.51 -8.08
N VAL A 20 18.23 14.99 -7.16
CA VAL A 20 18.76 15.71 -6.01
C VAL A 20 20.28 15.52 -5.92
N ALA A 21 20.98 16.51 -5.37
CA ALA A 21 22.44 16.45 -5.25
C ALA A 21 22.89 15.39 -4.22
N ASP A 22 22.07 15.12 -3.21
CA ASP A 22 22.37 14.12 -2.18
C ASP A 22 22.17 12.70 -2.73
N GLN A 23 23.25 11.92 -2.77
CA GLN A 23 23.25 10.56 -3.32
C GLN A 23 22.39 9.58 -2.50
N TRP A 24 22.30 9.78 -1.19
CA TRP A 24 21.51 8.91 -0.32
C TRP A 24 20.01 9.13 -0.54
N LEU A 25 19.60 10.38 -0.66
CA LEU A 25 18.24 10.74 -1.00
C LEU A 25 17.88 10.32 -2.43
N GLN A 26 18.80 10.49 -3.38
CA GLN A 26 18.62 10.01 -4.75
C GLN A 26 18.40 8.49 -4.80
N TYR A 27 19.16 7.73 -3.99
CA TYR A 27 18.97 6.29 -3.86
C TYR A 27 17.54 5.94 -3.39
N HIS A 28 17.01 6.65 -2.38
CA HIS A 28 15.65 6.41 -1.88
C HIS A 28 14.56 6.75 -2.90
N PHE A 29 14.74 7.79 -3.71
CA PHE A 29 13.81 8.11 -4.78
C PHE A 29 13.86 7.09 -5.92
N ASN A 30 15.05 6.55 -6.19
CA ASN A 30 15.24 5.55 -7.23
C ASN A 30 14.75 4.16 -6.80
N SER A 31 14.81 3.81 -5.51
CA SER A 31 14.29 2.52 -5.02
C SER A 31 12.79 2.34 -5.26
N VAL A 32 12.05 3.42 -5.57
CA VAL A 32 10.63 3.37 -5.98
C VAL A 32 10.43 2.62 -7.31
N ASP A 33 11.46 2.42 -8.13
CA ASP A 33 11.36 1.66 -9.39
C ASP A 33 10.99 0.18 -9.14
N ASP A 34 11.48 -0.41 -8.04
CA ASP A 34 11.26 -1.82 -7.70
C ASP A 34 10.05 -2.02 -6.78
N VAL A 35 9.30 -0.95 -6.54
CA VAL A 35 8.28 -0.92 -5.53
C VAL A 35 6.93 -1.36 -6.09
N TRP A 36 6.29 -2.31 -5.41
CA TRP A 36 4.94 -2.76 -5.72
C TRP A 36 4.08 -2.98 -4.47
N ILE A 37 2.77 -2.82 -4.61
CA ILE A 37 1.77 -3.10 -3.58
C ILE A 37 0.66 -3.96 -4.17
N VAL A 38 0.25 -4.99 -3.44
CA VAL A 38 -0.94 -5.78 -3.76
C VAL A 38 -2.10 -5.30 -2.90
N PHE A 39 -3.19 -4.93 -3.56
CA PHE A 39 -4.45 -4.57 -2.95
C PHE A 39 -5.50 -5.64 -3.22
N ALA A 40 -6.40 -5.84 -2.27
CA ALA A 40 -7.62 -6.61 -2.46
C ALA A 40 -8.86 -5.74 -2.18
N LEU A 41 -9.91 -5.94 -2.98
CA LEU A 41 -11.23 -5.41 -2.68
C LEU A 41 -11.87 -6.31 -1.63
N GLU A 42 -11.84 -5.87 -0.38
CA GLU A 42 -12.36 -6.61 0.76
C GLU A 42 -13.81 -6.28 1.05
N GLU A 43 -14.58 -7.32 1.33
CA GLU A 43 -15.89 -7.22 1.97
C GLU A 43 -15.83 -7.78 3.37
N ARG A 44 -16.50 -7.08 4.28
CA ARG A 44 -16.62 -7.44 5.68
C ARG A 44 -18.06 -7.24 6.12
N ASP A 45 -18.50 -8.06 7.06
CA ASP A 45 -19.86 -8.00 7.57
C ASP A 45 -20.19 -6.59 8.11
N GLY A 46 -21.27 -5.98 7.60
CA GLY A 46 -21.71 -4.65 8.01
C GLY A 46 -20.85 -3.47 7.54
N GLN A 47 -19.88 -3.69 6.64
CA GLN A 47 -19.02 -2.62 6.10
C GLN A 47 -19.11 -2.57 4.57
N PRO A 48 -19.10 -1.36 3.98
CA PRO A 48 -18.99 -1.23 2.53
C PRO A 48 -17.65 -1.82 2.05
N PRO A 49 -17.62 -2.44 0.85
CA PRO A 49 -16.37 -2.96 0.29
C PRO A 49 -15.28 -1.90 0.22
N LYS A 50 -14.04 -2.26 0.53
CA LYS A 50 -12.90 -1.33 0.53
C LYS A 50 -11.65 -2.00 -0.04
N TRP A 51 -10.96 -1.29 -0.93
CA TRP A 51 -9.62 -1.68 -1.38
C TRP A 51 -8.61 -1.50 -0.25
N ARG A 52 -7.95 -2.57 0.16
CA ARG A 52 -6.95 -2.56 1.24
C ARG A 52 -5.67 -3.22 0.78
N ARG A 53 -4.52 -2.72 1.25
CA ARG A 53 -3.24 -3.38 1.06
C ARG A 53 -3.26 -4.74 1.77
N ILE A 54 -2.93 -5.80 1.03
CA ILE A 54 -2.72 -7.14 1.58
C ILE A 54 -1.25 -7.56 1.55
N HIS A 55 -0.46 -7.00 0.63
CA HIS A 55 0.98 -7.27 0.54
C HIS A 55 1.72 -6.09 -0.12
N ALA A 56 3.03 -5.99 0.09
CA ALA A 56 3.87 -4.99 -0.55
C ALA A 56 5.31 -5.51 -0.67
N SER A 57 6.05 -5.01 -1.65
CA SER A 57 7.47 -5.34 -1.87
C SER A 57 8.36 -4.82 -0.75
N TRP A 58 7.86 -3.86 0.02
CA TRP A 58 8.51 -3.36 1.21
C TRP A 58 7.73 -3.82 2.45
N GLY A 59 8.46 -4.43 3.37
CA GLY A 59 7.98 -4.85 4.67
C GLY A 59 9.18 -4.93 5.58
N HIS A 60 9.10 -4.19 6.68
CA HIS A 60 10.04 -4.04 7.80
C HIS A 60 11.11 -5.15 7.94
N GLY A 61 12.34 -4.74 8.30
CA GLY A 61 13.50 -5.61 8.48
C GLY A 61 13.22 -6.90 9.26
N GLU A 62 14.04 -7.92 9.04
CA GLU A 62 13.87 -9.34 9.38
C GLU A 62 13.12 -9.68 10.69
N ALA A 63 13.29 -8.89 11.76
CA ALA A 63 12.57 -9.07 13.03
C ALA A 63 11.04 -8.92 12.93
N ALA A 64 10.54 -8.13 11.97
CA ALA A 64 9.11 -7.98 11.72
C ALA A 64 8.52 -9.14 10.91
N MET A 65 9.32 -9.96 10.22
CA MET A 65 8.82 -11.07 9.40
C MET A 65 8.15 -12.17 10.25
N TYR A 66 8.71 -12.49 11.42
CA TYR A 66 8.12 -13.48 12.34
C TYR A 66 6.81 -12.98 12.97
N GLY A 67 6.74 -11.70 13.34
CA GLY A 67 5.50 -11.07 13.82
C GLY A 67 4.47 -10.86 12.71
N ALA A 68 4.93 -10.62 11.48
CA ALA A 68 4.10 -10.48 10.29
C ALA A 68 3.45 -11.79 9.86
N TYR A 69 4.07 -12.96 10.06
CA TYR A 69 3.41 -14.23 9.74
C TYR A 69 2.19 -14.51 10.62
N LYS A 70 2.10 -13.92 11.83
CA LYS A 70 0.93 -14.03 12.72
C LYS A 70 -0.12 -12.94 12.52
N LYS A 71 -0.02 -12.14 11.46
CA LYS A 71 -0.96 -11.04 11.17
C LYS A 71 -1.08 -10.81 9.66
N GLY A 72 -2.15 -10.14 9.23
CA GLY A 72 -2.35 -9.81 7.81
C GLY A 72 -2.85 -10.99 6.97
N ALA A 73 -2.91 -10.78 5.65
CA ALA A 73 -3.80 -11.55 4.79
C ALA A 73 -3.45 -13.05 4.72
N ALA A 74 -2.17 -13.41 4.61
CA ALA A 74 -1.74 -14.82 4.60
C ALA A 74 -2.10 -15.56 5.90
N TRP A 75 -1.92 -14.90 7.05
CA TRP A 75 -2.31 -15.45 8.35
C TRP A 75 -3.84 -15.60 8.49
N GLU A 76 -4.58 -14.60 8.03
CA GLU A 76 -6.05 -14.63 8.03
C GLU A 76 -6.57 -15.75 7.11
N VAL A 77 -5.88 -16.08 6.01
CA VAL A 77 -6.18 -17.27 5.19
C VAL A 77 -5.87 -18.54 5.95
N HIS A 78 -4.67 -18.64 6.54
CA HIS A 78 -4.25 -19.81 7.33
C HIS A 78 -5.22 -20.13 8.48
N THR A 79 -5.75 -19.10 9.15
CA THR A 79 -6.72 -19.22 10.25
C THR A 79 -8.18 -19.30 9.80
N GLY A 80 -8.46 -19.28 8.50
CA GLY A 80 -9.81 -19.38 7.94
C GLY A 80 -10.69 -18.12 8.11
N GLN A 81 -10.09 -16.98 8.48
CA GLN A 81 -10.75 -15.68 8.65
C GLN A 81 -10.89 -14.90 7.33
N ARG A 82 -10.16 -15.31 6.29
CA ARG A 82 -10.16 -14.71 4.96
C ARG A 82 -10.50 -15.73 3.88
N LYS A 83 -11.41 -15.35 2.98
CA LYS A 83 -11.87 -16.13 1.84
C LYS A 83 -11.60 -15.38 0.54
N LEU A 84 -11.40 -16.14 -0.53
CA LEU A 84 -11.26 -15.62 -1.88
C LEU A 84 -12.53 -15.96 -2.66
N ARG A 85 -13.30 -14.94 -3.03
CA ARG A 85 -14.60 -15.08 -3.72
C ARG A 85 -15.52 -16.12 -3.06
N GLY A 86 -15.62 -16.06 -1.73
CA GLY A 86 -16.46 -16.93 -0.92
C GLY A 86 -15.86 -18.32 -0.62
N LYS A 87 -14.72 -18.68 -1.21
CA LYS A 87 -14.08 -19.98 -1.01
C LYS A 87 -12.87 -19.87 -0.09
N THR A 88 -12.68 -20.88 0.76
CA THR A 88 -11.46 -21.05 1.53
C THR A 88 -10.39 -21.65 0.62
N LEU A 89 -9.15 -21.18 0.74
CA LEU A 89 -7.99 -21.68 0.02
C LEU A 89 -6.87 -21.99 1.00
N PRO A 90 -6.04 -23.03 0.76
CA PRO A 90 -4.78 -23.21 1.48
C PRO A 90 -3.90 -21.97 1.32
N VAL A 91 -3.15 -21.63 2.37
CA VAL A 91 -2.30 -20.41 2.40
C VAL A 91 -1.22 -20.45 1.31
N GLU A 92 -0.70 -21.63 0.99
CA GLU A 92 0.31 -21.84 -0.05
C GLU A 92 -0.27 -21.52 -1.43
N LYS A 93 -1.51 -21.98 -1.71
CA LYS A 93 -2.21 -21.66 -2.95
C LYS A 93 -2.52 -20.16 -3.02
N TYR A 94 -2.95 -19.56 -1.92
CA TYR A 94 -3.22 -18.13 -1.86
C TYR A 94 -1.99 -17.27 -2.20
N LEU A 95 -0.83 -17.58 -1.58
CA LEU A 95 0.43 -16.89 -1.87
C LEU A 95 0.89 -17.09 -3.31
N ALA A 96 0.73 -18.31 -3.86
CA ALA A 96 1.07 -18.60 -5.25
C ALA A 96 0.24 -17.77 -6.24
N GLU A 97 -1.07 -17.58 -5.98
CA GLU A 97 -1.93 -16.77 -6.85
C GLU A 97 -1.61 -15.27 -6.77
N ILE A 98 -1.31 -14.75 -5.56
CA ILE A 98 -0.83 -13.38 -5.41
C ILE A 98 0.47 -13.15 -6.21
N ALA A 99 1.40 -14.10 -6.18
CA ALA A 99 2.67 -13.98 -6.89
C ALA A 99 2.51 -13.90 -8.41
N LYS A 100 1.45 -14.51 -8.97
CA LYS A 100 1.13 -14.50 -10.41
C LYS A 100 0.47 -13.21 -10.89
N LEU A 101 0.01 -12.33 -9.99
CA LEU A 101 -0.66 -11.10 -10.38
C LEU A 101 0.23 -10.25 -11.30
N PRO A 102 -0.26 -9.82 -12.48
CA PRO A 102 0.47 -8.90 -13.32
C PRO A 102 0.57 -7.54 -12.63
N THR A 103 1.74 -6.92 -12.72
CA THR A 103 1.95 -5.56 -12.19
C THR A 103 1.34 -4.55 -13.15
N LYS A 104 0.34 -3.79 -12.69
CA LYS A 104 -0.23 -2.62 -13.35
C LYS A 104 0.49 -1.34 -12.92
N GLN A 105 0.50 -0.30 -13.75
CA GLN A 105 0.98 1.03 -13.37
C GLN A 105 -0.18 1.92 -12.86
N LEU A 106 0.10 3.12 -12.34
CA LEU A 106 -0.93 4.02 -11.79
C LEU A 106 -1.88 4.51 -12.88
N SER A 107 -1.37 4.73 -14.09
CA SER A 107 -2.15 5.07 -15.28
C SER A 107 -3.19 3.99 -15.64
N ASP A 108 -2.95 2.73 -15.30
CA ASP A 108 -3.81 1.58 -15.65
C ASP A 108 -4.96 1.31 -14.67
N ILE A 109 -4.95 1.93 -13.48
CA ILE A 109 -5.99 1.73 -12.44
C ILE A 109 -7.13 2.76 -12.53
N GLY A 110 -7.16 3.53 -13.62
CA GLY A 110 -8.22 4.47 -13.96
C GLY A 110 -8.41 5.54 -12.89
N ALA A 111 -9.59 5.58 -12.27
CA ALA A 111 -9.95 6.62 -11.31
C ALA A 111 -9.64 6.28 -9.85
N LEU A 112 -9.08 5.09 -9.58
CA LEU A 112 -8.57 4.77 -8.26
C LEU A 112 -7.22 5.47 -8.04
N ARG A 113 -6.98 5.88 -6.80
CA ARG A 113 -5.75 6.54 -6.37
C ARG A 113 -5.20 5.85 -5.13
N PRO A 114 -3.92 5.45 -5.10
CA PRO A 114 -3.32 4.94 -3.89
C PRO A 114 -3.11 6.07 -2.88
N MET A 115 -3.57 5.83 -1.67
CA MET A 115 -3.49 6.75 -0.54
C MET A 115 -2.86 6.04 0.64
N CYS A 116 -2.18 6.79 1.50
CA CYS A 116 -1.71 6.34 2.79
C CYS A 116 -2.26 7.23 3.90
N ARG A 117 -2.79 6.61 4.96
CA ARG A 117 -2.97 7.23 6.26
C ARG A 117 -1.76 6.89 7.12
N LYS A 118 -0.87 7.85 7.32
CA LYS A 118 0.40 7.67 8.04
C LYS A 118 0.36 8.39 9.37
N SER A 119 0.67 7.68 10.45
CA SER A 119 1.06 8.29 11.72
C SER A 119 2.54 8.06 11.95
N VAL A 120 3.21 9.05 12.50
CA VAL A 120 4.66 9.01 12.75
C VAL A 120 4.91 8.79 14.24
N GLU A 121 5.91 7.96 14.55
CA GLU A 121 6.30 7.71 15.94
C GLU A 121 7.08 8.90 16.52
N GLY A 122 7.07 9.07 17.84
CA GLY A 122 7.62 10.27 18.49
C GLY A 122 9.11 10.53 18.18
N HIS A 123 9.91 9.48 17.99
CA HIS A 123 11.32 9.60 17.58
C HIS A 123 11.50 9.91 16.09
N GLY A 124 10.45 9.75 15.28
CA GLY A 124 10.43 10.09 13.86
C GLY A 124 10.03 11.53 13.56
N LEU A 125 9.66 12.32 14.59
CA LEU A 125 9.18 13.69 14.46
C LEU A 125 10.16 14.60 13.69
N GLU A 126 11.45 14.46 13.96
CA GLU A 126 12.51 15.24 13.27
C GLU A 126 12.56 14.99 11.76
N TYR A 127 12.13 13.80 11.32
CA TYR A 127 12.10 13.40 9.92
C TYR A 127 10.80 13.74 9.19
N ILE A 128 9.78 14.21 9.90
CA ILE A 128 8.50 14.60 9.30
C ILE A 128 8.67 15.81 8.40
N ASP A 129 9.46 16.79 8.83
CA ASP A 129 9.73 18.01 8.08
C ASP A 129 10.95 17.84 7.19
N ARG A 130 12.02 17.26 7.72
CA ARG A 130 13.31 17.22 7.03
C ARG A 130 14.03 15.89 7.18
N TYR A 131 14.50 15.32 6.08
CA TYR A 131 15.32 14.12 6.07
C TYR A 131 16.64 14.39 5.34
N TYR A 132 17.77 14.33 6.05
CA TYR A 132 19.11 14.65 5.48
C TYR A 132 19.16 15.98 4.72
N GLY A 133 18.60 17.04 5.31
CA GLY A 133 18.59 18.38 4.68
C GLY A 133 17.50 18.60 3.63
N HIS A 134 16.78 17.54 3.21
CA HIS A 134 15.67 17.65 2.28
C HIS A 134 14.35 17.87 3.00
N GLU A 135 13.60 18.87 2.57
CA GLU A 135 12.24 19.14 3.01
C GLU A 135 11.24 18.40 2.12
N TRP A 136 10.33 17.65 2.74
CA TRP A 136 9.30 16.92 2.02
C TRP A 136 8.28 17.89 1.41
N ASP A 137 7.91 17.68 0.14
CA ASP A 137 6.77 18.37 -0.43
C ASP A 137 5.45 17.81 0.12
N LYS A 138 4.82 18.58 1.00
CA LYS A 138 3.55 18.26 1.65
C LYS A 138 2.35 18.95 1.00
N SER A 139 2.53 19.65 -0.12
CA SER A 139 1.49 20.46 -0.76
C SER A 139 0.23 19.66 -1.12
N SER A 140 0.38 18.36 -1.37
CA SER A 140 -0.72 17.46 -1.71
C SER A 140 -1.28 16.67 -0.52
N TRP A 141 -0.79 16.89 0.70
CA TRP A 141 -1.19 16.12 1.88
C TRP A 141 -2.44 16.74 2.49
N ASP A 142 -3.39 15.91 2.89
CA ASP A 142 -4.48 16.36 3.74
C ASP A 142 -4.09 16.17 5.21
N MET A 143 -4.00 17.31 5.90
CA MET A 143 -3.58 17.45 7.29
C MET A 143 -4.68 18.05 8.17
N SER A 144 -5.93 18.13 7.67
CA SER A 144 -7.06 18.79 8.34
C SER A 144 -7.34 18.27 9.76
N GLU A 145 -7.11 16.97 10.00
CA GLU A 145 -7.26 16.31 11.30
C GLU A 145 -5.91 15.95 11.95
N ALA A 146 -4.79 16.36 11.35
CA ALA A 146 -3.47 15.92 11.79
C ALA A 146 -2.96 16.71 12.98
N GLY A 147 -2.55 16.00 14.03
CA GLY A 147 -1.64 16.53 15.04
C GLY A 147 -0.18 16.53 14.54
N PRO A 148 0.80 16.84 15.41
CA PRO A 148 2.23 16.85 15.04
C PRO A 148 2.74 15.49 14.53
N THR A 149 2.07 14.40 14.89
CA THR A 149 2.40 13.02 14.49
C THR A 149 1.40 12.42 13.50
N GLY A 150 0.46 13.22 12.97
CA GLY A 150 -0.59 12.77 12.07
C GLY A 150 -1.92 12.43 12.79
N PRO A 151 -2.79 11.62 12.15
CA PRO A 151 -2.57 10.94 10.88
C PRO A 151 -2.56 11.91 9.69
N PHE A 152 -1.55 11.80 8.82
CA PHE A 152 -1.47 12.50 7.54
C PHE A 152 -2.10 11.65 6.44
N LEU A 153 -2.92 12.25 5.59
CA LEU A 153 -3.44 11.59 4.39
C LEU A 153 -2.57 11.97 3.19
N ILE A 154 -1.78 11.00 2.72
CA ILE A 154 -0.72 11.21 1.74
C ILE A 154 -1.08 10.46 0.44
N PRO A 155 -1.22 11.16 -0.69
CA PRO A 155 -1.41 10.50 -1.99
C PRO A 155 -0.09 9.87 -2.46
N LEU A 156 -0.11 8.58 -2.81
CA LEU A 156 1.06 7.85 -3.30
C LEU A 156 1.26 8.07 -4.80
N SER A 157 1.30 9.34 -5.20
CA SER A 157 1.35 9.81 -6.59
C SER A 157 2.70 10.45 -6.97
N THR A 158 3.65 10.49 -6.03
CA THR A 158 5.00 11.02 -6.25
C THR A 158 6.04 10.13 -5.60
N ARG A 159 7.27 10.15 -6.14
CA ARG A 159 8.39 9.41 -5.54
C ARG A 159 8.73 9.90 -4.14
N GLN A 160 8.57 11.20 -3.88
CA GLN A 160 8.81 11.77 -2.55
C GLN A 160 7.83 11.19 -1.52
N ASN A 161 6.53 11.10 -1.85
CA ASN A 161 5.54 10.52 -0.94
C ASN A 161 5.78 9.02 -0.69
N MET A 162 6.22 8.28 -1.71
CA MET A 162 6.61 6.87 -1.56
C MET A 162 7.87 6.71 -0.70
N ALA A 163 8.89 7.54 -0.91
CA ALA A 163 10.11 7.53 -0.11
C ALA A 163 9.83 7.94 1.35
N PHE A 164 9.01 8.96 1.59
CA PHE A 164 8.57 9.35 2.93
C PHE A 164 7.95 8.18 3.67
N LEU A 165 7.02 7.47 3.02
CA LEU A 165 6.34 6.30 3.58
C LEU A 165 7.31 5.17 3.96
N GLN A 166 8.39 4.99 3.20
CA GLN A 166 9.39 3.94 3.44
C GLN A 166 10.44 4.32 4.48
N ARG A 167 10.72 5.61 4.67
CA ARG A 167 11.87 6.08 5.46
C ARG A 167 11.49 6.68 6.80
N VAL A 168 10.29 7.21 6.94
CA VAL A 168 9.81 7.76 8.21
C VAL A 168 9.04 6.69 8.95
N ASP A 169 9.53 6.32 10.12
CA ASP A 169 8.93 5.27 10.95
C ASP A 169 7.53 5.66 11.44
N GLY A 170 6.69 4.64 11.59
CA GLY A 170 5.35 4.76 12.14
C GLY A 170 4.27 4.02 11.35
N SER A 171 3.07 3.99 11.93
CA SER A 171 1.97 3.19 11.41
C SER A 171 1.44 3.73 10.08
N SER A 172 1.21 2.81 9.13
CA SER A 172 0.78 3.16 7.77
C SER A 172 -0.37 2.27 7.34
N ASP A 173 -1.52 2.87 7.06
CA ASP A 173 -2.65 2.22 6.41
C ASP A 173 -2.71 2.65 4.94
N VAL A 174 -2.41 1.73 4.02
CA VAL A 174 -2.35 2.00 2.58
C VAL A 174 -3.56 1.38 1.90
N TYR A 175 -4.27 2.17 1.08
CA TYR A 175 -5.53 1.78 0.46
C TYR A 175 -5.71 2.45 -0.90
N LEU A 176 -6.64 1.95 -1.71
CA LEU A 176 -7.08 2.65 -2.93
C LEU A 176 -8.37 3.41 -2.64
N ALA A 177 -8.42 4.67 -3.05
CA ALA A 177 -9.58 5.53 -2.93
C ALA A 177 -10.09 5.96 -4.31
N SER A 178 -11.39 6.16 -4.44
CA SER A 178 -11.98 6.83 -5.61
C SER A 178 -12.18 8.31 -5.29
N ALA A 179 -11.90 9.19 -6.27
CA ALA A 179 -12.14 10.63 -6.14
C ALA A 179 -13.62 10.97 -5.86
N THR A 180 -14.55 10.09 -6.24
CA THR A 180 -15.99 10.27 -6.03
C THR A 180 -16.50 9.59 -4.76
N GLY A 181 -15.62 8.96 -3.97
CA GLY A 181 -16.00 8.14 -2.81
C GLY A 181 -16.74 6.84 -3.14
N SER A 182 -17.11 6.61 -4.41
CA SER A 182 -17.74 5.37 -4.86
C SER A 182 -16.74 4.23 -5.01
N ILE A 183 -17.17 3.01 -4.70
CA ILE A 183 -16.36 1.82 -4.90
C ILE A 183 -16.25 1.56 -6.39
N LYS A 184 -15.06 1.80 -6.96
CA LYS A 184 -14.75 1.42 -8.33
C LYS A 184 -14.15 0.02 -8.31
N VAL A 185 -14.86 -0.91 -8.91
CA VAL A 185 -14.32 -2.22 -9.27
C VAL A 185 -13.47 -1.99 -10.51
N LEU A 186 -12.21 -2.43 -10.48
CA LEU A 186 -11.38 -2.33 -11.66
C LEU A 186 -11.93 -3.31 -12.70
N PRO A 187 -12.03 -2.93 -13.97
CA PRO A 187 -12.21 -3.90 -15.03
C PRO A 187 -10.89 -4.68 -15.12
N THR A 188 -10.78 -5.77 -14.38
CA THR A 188 -9.65 -6.68 -14.51
C THR A 188 -10.22 -8.02 -14.91
N ASP A 189 -9.63 -8.59 -15.96
CA ASP A 189 -9.75 -10.00 -16.31
C ASP A 189 -9.68 -10.78 -15.01
N THR A 190 -10.84 -11.30 -14.61
CA THR A 190 -11.01 -12.12 -13.43
C THR A 190 -9.91 -13.15 -13.48
N LEU A 191 -8.93 -13.10 -12.56
CA LEU A 191 -8.06 -14.24 -12.29
C LEU A 191 -8.98 -15.45 -12.23
N ASP A 192 -8.94 -16.31 -13.23
CA ASP A 192 -9.75 -17.52 -13.22
C ASP A 192 -9.00 -18.53 -12.36
N LEU A 193 -9.14 -18.35 -11.05
CA LEU A 193 -8.48 -19.14 -10.01
C LEU A 193 -8.97 -20.60 -9.99
N PHE A 194 -9.90 -20.94 -10.90
CA PHE A 194 -10.59 -22.20 -11.02
C PHE A 194 -10.62 -22.74 -12.46
N ALA A 195 -9.94 -22.10 -13.42
CA ALA A 195 -9.66 -22.69 -14.73
C ALA A 195 -8.60 -23.79 -14.64
#